data_AF-A0A497CEY3-F1
#
_entry.id   AF-A0A497CEY3-F1
#
_cell.length_a   1.000
_cell.length_b   1.000
_cell.length_c   1.000
_cell.angle_alpha   90.00
_cell.angle_beta   90.00
_cell.angle_gamma   90.00
#
_symmetry.space_group_name_H-M   'P 1'
#
loop_
_entity.id
_entity.type
_entity.pdbx_description
1 polymer ?
#
loop_
_entity_poly.entity_id
_entity_poly.type
_entity_poly.pdbx_seq_one_letter_code
_entity_poly.pdbx_strand_id
1 'polypeptide(L)'
;MKKYNATFNLLFIIVLLGFTACNKDPKPPSFYSLGITSDSVIEKFEKYGFNFTSMDSVYQQPLTIGLSSDNNATIHLLGPKENLVNIKIVFRLSRQFNKSKLKLLRSYLDNMIIVVYPNWKEGNKWLEDNALSLSRSGSRTKILNDIKLTLVLSEKPMSMGLAFGDWIKLPKYDSENQSWKLNN
;
A
#
# COMPACT_ATOMS: atom_id res chain seq x y z
N MET A 1 -5.45 -35.28 65.42
CA MET A 1 -4.30 -34.39 65.13
C MET A 1 -3.39 -35.13 64.16
N LYS A 2 -3.00 -34.71 62.96
CA LYS A 2 -3.15 -33.49 62.14
C LYS A 2 -3.48 -33.97 60.71
N LYS A 3 -4.38 -33.27 60.02
CA LYS A 3 -4.65 -33.41 58.58
C LYS A 3 -3.45 -32.86 57.79
N TYR A 4 -3.00 -33.55 56.75
CA TYR A 4 -2.33 -32.92 55.61
C TYR A 4 -2.71 -33.62 54.31
N ASN A 5 -3.62 -32.97 53.57
CA ASN A 5 -3.84 -33.19 52.15
C ASN A 5 -2.59 -32.77 51.39
N ALA A 6 -2.11 -33.61 50.48
CA ALA A 6 -1.11 -33.25 49.48
C ALA A 6 -1.61 -33.62 48.08
N THR A 7 -2.81 -33.17 47.73
CA THR A 7 -3.14 -32.79 46.35
C THR A 7 -2.66 -31.36 46.16
N PHE A 8 -1.53 -31.15 45.48
CA PHE A 8 -1.28 -29.98 44.63
C PHE A 8 0.18 -29.98 44.14
N ASN A 9 0.38 -29.50 42.91
CA ASN A 9 1.66 -29.15 42.28
C ASN A 9 2.38 -30.20 41.44
N LEU A 10 1.64 -30.93 40.60
CA LEU A 10 2.19 -31.43 39.31
C LEU A 10 1.71 -30.61 38.10
N LEU A 11 0.96 -29.53 38.32
CA LEU A 11 0.40 -28.68 37.26
C LEU A 11 1.17 -27.37 37.02
N PHE A 12 2.32 -27.16 37.69
CA PHE A 12 3.09 -25.91 37.64
C PHE A 12 4.46 -26.03 36.96
N ILE A 13 4.68 -27.10 36.18
CA ILE A 13 5.83 -27.24 35.27
C ILE A 13 5.30 -27.22 33.81
N ILE A 14 4.43 -26.26 33.51
CA ILE A 14 4.15 -25.76 32.16
C ILE A 14 4.04 -24.23 32.27
N VAL A 15 5.03 -23.61 32.88
CA VAL A 15 5.24 -22.16 32.82
C VAL A 15 6.74 -22.00 32.61
N LEU A 16 7.12 -21.27 31.56
CA LEU A 16 8.51 -20.96 31.16
C LEU A 16 9.27 -21.99 30.30
N LEU A 17 8.60 -22.69 29.38
CA LEU A 17 9.26 -23.03 28.10
C LEU A 17 8.93 -21.94 27.08
N GLY A 18 9.76 -20.90 27.13
CA GLY A 18 10.17 -20.04 26.01
C GLY A 18 9.26 -19.97 24.79
N PHE A 19 8.08 -19.36 24.92
CA PHE A 19 7.53 -18.54 23.84
C PHE A 19 8.28 -17.19 23.77
N THR A 20 9.62 -17.23 23.71
CA THR A 20 10.32 -16.32 22.80
C THR A 20 10.03 -16.85 21.41
N ALA A 21 8.78 -16.70 20.97
CA ALA A 21 8.54 -16.50 19.56
C ALA A 21 9.42 -15.30 19.22
N CYS A 22 10.56 -15.57 18.60
CA CYS A 22 11.28 -14.55 17.87
C CYS A 22 10.25 -13.98 16.90
N ASN A 23 9.58 -12.88 17.29
CA ASN A 23 8.96 -11.95 16.37
C ASN A 23 10.12 -11.44 15.52
N LYS A 24 10.53 -12.24 14.53
CA LYS A 24 11.34 -11.75 13.43
C LYS A 24 10.38 -10.87 12.65
N ASP A 25 10.24 -9.63 13.12
CA ASP A 25 9.56 -8.60 12.36
C ASP A 25 10.14 -8.68 10.94
N PRO A 26 9.28 -8.78 9.91
CA PRO A 26 9.74 -8.95 8.55
C PRO A 26 10.73 -7.85 8.24
N LYS A 27 11.93 -8.23 7.76
CA LYS A 27 12.97 -7.26 7.44
C LYS A 27 12.38 -6.17 6.53
N PRO A 28 12.63 -4.89 6.83
CA PRO A 28 12.10 -3.81 6.02
C PRO A 28 12.55 -3.98 4.56
N PRO A 29 11.75 -3.53 3.58
CA PRO A 29 12.20 -3.47 2.21
C PRO A 29 13.47 -2.62 2.06
N SER A 30 14.18 -2.85 0.96
CA SER A 30 15.10 -1.85 0.44
C SER A 30 14.31 -0.59 0.08
N PHE A 31 14.52 0.48 0.83
CA PHE A 31 14.03 1.81 0.48
C PHE A 31 15.08 2.52 -0.37
N TYR A 32 14.60 3.23 -1.38
CA TYR A 32 15.40 4.15 -2.16
C TYR A 32 14.63 5.45 -2.33
N SER A 33 15.35 6.54 -2.49
CA SER A 33 14.78 7.85 -2.74
C SER A 33 14.03 7.86 -4.07
N LEU A 34 12.80 8.37 -4.07
CA LEU A 34 12.07 8.68 -5.30
C LEU A 34 12.38 10.08 -5.83
N GLY A 35 12.95 10.96 -5.00
CA GLY A 35 13.19 12.36 -5.35
C GLY A 35 11.89 13.18 -5.44
N ILE A 36 10.81 12.68 -4.85
CA ILE A 36 9.48 13.28 -4.88
C ILE A 36 9.09 13.68 -3.46
N THR A 37 8.62 14.92 -3.27
CA THR A 37 8.10 15.40 -1.98
C THR A 37 6.66 14.97 -1.78
N SER A 38 6.23 14.75 -0.54
CA SER A 38 4.82 14.47 -0.25
C SER A 38 3.90 15.61 -0.73
N ASP A 39 4.34 16.86 -0.55
CA ASP A 39 3.56 18.04 -0.92
C ASP A 39 3.24 18.08 -2.42
N SER A 40 4.18 17.67 -3.28
CA SER A 40 3.93 17.60 -4.72
C SER A 40 2.81 16.63 -5.11
N VAL A 41 2.69 15.51 -4.37
CA VAL A 41 1.62 14.53 -4.58
C VAL A 41 0.31 15.05 -3.97
N ILE A 42 0.35 15.56 -2.74
CA ILE A 42 -0.82 16.07 -2.02
C ILE A 42 -1.47 17.22 -2.80
N GLU A 43 -0.72 18.25 -3.16
CA GLU A 43 -1.25 19.43 -3.88
C GLU A 43 -1.89 19.04 -5.23
N LYS A 44 -1.34 18.01 -5.89
CA LYS A 44 -1.90 17.50 -7.13
C LYS A 44 -3.24 16.80 -6.90
N PHE A 45 -3.33 15.93 -5.89
CA PHE A 45 -4.48 15.05 -5.70
C PHE A 45 -5.60 15.62 -4.82
N GLU A 46 -5.33 16.62 -3.99
CA GLU A 46 -6.38 17.41 -3.31
C GLU A 46 -7.30 18.08 -4.32
N LYS A 47 -6.76 18.55 -5.46
CA LYS A 47 -7.55 19.11 -6.58
C LYS A 47 -8.49 18.08 -7.22
N TYR A 48 -8.26 16.79 -6.99
CA TYR A 48 -9.13 15.68 -7.40
C TYR A 48 -10.02 15.17 -6.27
N GLY A 49 -10.11 15.89 -5.15
CA GLY A 49 -10.96 15.55 -4.02
C GLY A 49 -10.42 14.43 -3.14
N PHE A 50 -9.10 14.28 -3.07
CA PHE A 50 -8.46 13.44 -2.04
C PHE A 50 -8.28 14.23 -0.74
N ASN A 51 -8.54 13.57 0.39
CA ASN A 51 -8.22 14.07 1.72
C ASN A 51 -7.06 13.27 2.29
N PHE A 52 -5.98 13.94 2.71
CA PHE A 52 -4.78 13.30 3.23
C PHE A 52 -4.72 13.35 4.75
N THR A 53 -4.25 12.26 5.35
CA THR A 53 -4.11 12.13 6.81
C THR A 53 -2.82 11.38 7.12
N SER A 54 -2.03 11.93 8.04
CA SER A 54 -0.84 11.24 8.57
C SER A 54 -1.26 10.09 9.47
N MET A 55 -0.56 8.97 9.34
CA MET A 55 -0.82 7.73 10.06
C MET A 55 0.44 7.29 10.81
N ASP A 56 0.30 6.22 11.61
CA ASP A 56 1.45 5.58 12.24
C ASP A 56 2.49 5.17 11.20
N SER A 57 3.75 5.33 11.60
CA SER A 57 4.88 5.00 10.73
C SER A 57 4.92 3.51 10.42
N VAL A 58 5.31 3.17 9.20
CA VAL A 58 5.50 1.79 8.74
C VAL A 58 6.97 1.60 8.42
N TYR A 59 7.61 0.60 9.02
CA TYR A 59 9.06 0.38 8.92
C TYR A 59 9.90 1.62 9.29
N GLN A 60 9.50 2.35 10.34
CA GLN A 60 10.13 3.61 10.76
C GLN A 60 10.08 4.73 9.71
N GLN A 61 9.26 4.58 8.66
CA GLN A 61 9.00 5.60 7.67
C GLN A 61 7.64 6.25 7.94
N PRO A 62 7.53 7.59 7.91
CA PRO A 62 6.24 8.27 8.01
C PRO A 62 5.29 7.77 6.92
N LEU A 63 4.02 7.57 7.28
CA LEU A 63 2.96 7.17 6.35
C LEU A 63 1.91 8.27 6.29
N THR A 64 1.59 8.71 5.08
CA THR A 64 0.42 9.56 4.81
C THR A 64 -0.51 8.84 3.85
N ILE A 65 -1.80 8.87 4.16
CA ILE A 65 -2.84 8.20 3.37
C ILE A 65 -3.80 9.24 2.82
N GLY A 66 -3.97 9.26 1.51
CA GLY A 66 -4.97 10.06 0.81
C GLY A 66 -6.17 9.20 0.44
N LEU A 67 -7.39 9.60 0.83
CA LEU A 67 -8.63 8.92 0.44
C LEU A 67 -9.43 9.80 -0.51
N SER A 68 -9.90 9.25 -1.64
CA SER A 68 -10.82 9.97 -2.52
C SER A 68 -12.17 10.19 -1.86
N SER A 69 -12.84 11.28 -2.22
CA SER A 69 -14.18 11.63 -1.72
C SER A 69 -15.23 10.53 -1.83
N ASP A 70 -15.11 9.64 -2.81
CA ASP A 70 -16.00 8.49 -3.02
C ASP A 70 -15.52 7.19 -2.38
N ASN A 71 -14.42 7.22 -1.62
CA ASN A 71 -13.76 6.09 -0.95
C ASN A 71 -13.37 4.91 -1.87
N ASN A 72 -13.30 5.14 -3.19
CA ASN A 72 -12.92 4.11 -4.15
C ASN A 72 -11.43 4.12 -4.49
N ALA A 73 -10.72 5.20 -4.18
CA ALA A 73 -9.29 5.30 -4.40
C ALA A 73 -8.54 5.68 -3.13
N THR A 74 -7.33 5.16 -3.02
CA THR A 74 -6.43 5.46 -1.92
C THR A 74 -5.01 5.68 -2.44
N ILE A 75 -4.34 6.69 -1.90
CA ILE A 75 -2.93 6.97 -2.13
C ILE A 75 -2.16 6.72 -0.83
N HIS A 76 -1.05 6.00 -0.90
CA HIS A 76 -0.09 5.86 0.19
C HIS A 76 1.18 6.58 -0.18
N LEU A 77 1.63 7.45 0.71
CA LEU A 77 2.91 8.13 0.65
C LEU A 77 3.73 7.62 1.84
N LEU A 78 4.80 6.88 1.56
CA LEU A 78 5.69 6.35 2.58
C LEU A 78 7.04 7.05 2.46
N GLY A 79 7.56 7.57 3.57
CA GLY A 79 8.86 8.21 3.66
C GLY A 79 8.79 9.64 4.21
N PRO A 80 9.95 10.28 4.41
CA PRO A 80 10.04 11.69 4.80
C PRO A 80 9.31 12.61 3.83
N LYS A 81 8.84 13.75 4.35
CA LYS A 81 8.12 14.78 3.59
C LYS A 81 8.89 15.26 2.36
N GLU A 82 10.21 15.37 2.51
CA GLU A 82 11.14 15.89 1.51
C GLU A 82 11.48 14.87 0.44
N ASN A 83 11.29 13.57 0.72
CA ASN A 83 11.77 12.52 -0.16
C ASN A 83 11.07 11.19 0.12
N LEU A 84 10.01 10.92 -0.62
CA LEU A 84 9.27 9.67 -0.52
C LEU A 84 10.13 8.49 -0.96
N VAL A 85 9.89 7.34 -0.33
CA VAL A 85 10.53 6.05 -0.65
C VAL A 85 9.55 5.05 -1.27
N ASN A 86 8.25 5.30 -1.15
CA ASN A 86 7.21 4.58 -1.87
C ASN A 86 5.99 5.48 -2.09
N ILE A 87 5.43 5.41 -3.30
CA ILE A 87 4.13 6.00 -3.63
C ILE A 87 3.26 4.91 -4.23
N LYS A 88 2.04 4.75 -3.73
CA LYS A 88 1.09 3.77 -4.26
C LYS A 88 -0.29 4.38 -4.38
N ILE A 89 -0.92 4.21 -5.53
CA ILE A 89 -2.35 4.48 -5.70
C ILE A 89 -3.10 3.18 -5.98
N VAL A 90 -4.20 2.96 -5.27
CA VAL A 90 -5.06 1.78 -5.41
C VAL A 90 -6.48 2.24 -5.65
N PHE A 91 -7.15 1.62 -6.60
CA PHE A 91 -8.54 1.87 -6.94
C PHE A 91 -9.34 0.57 -6.83
N ARG A 92 -10.50 0.63 -6.19
CA ARG A 92 -11.46 -0.49 -6.12
C ARG A 92 -12.32 -0.53 -7.37
N LEU A 93 -12.20 -1.62 -8.09
CA LEU A 93 -13.06 -2.00 -9.19
C LEU A 93 -14.35 -2.60 -8.62
N SER A 94 -15.48 -2.24 -9.23
CA SER A 94 -16.77 -2.88 -8.99
C SER A 94 -17.25 -3.57 -10.27
N ARG A 95 -18.12 -4.57 -10.15
CA ARG A 95 -18.72 -5.23 -11.33
C ARG A 95 -19.54 -4.26 -12.20
N GLN A 96 -20.03 -3.17 -11.63
CA GLN A 96 -20.78 -2.11 -12.31
C GLN A 96 -19.89 -0.89 -12.56
N PHE A 97 -18.83 -1.10 -13.33
CA PHE A 97 -17.87 -0.04 -13.65
C PHE A 97 -18.38 0.80 -14.83
N ASN A 98 -18.93 1.97 -14.55
CA ASN A 98 -19.41 2.87 -15.61
C ASN A 98 -18.25 3.64 -16.27
N LYS A 99 -18.51 4.19 -17.46
CA LYS A 99 -17.51 4.92 -18.26
C LYS A 99 -16.87 6.10 -17.50
N SER A 100 -17.62 6.76 -16.61
CA SER A 100 -17.12 7.87 -15.80
C SER A 100 -16.08 7.42 -14.78
N LYS A 101 -16.30 6.29 -14.10
CA LYS A 101 -15.32 5.69 -13.18
C LYS A 101 -14.06 5.21 -13.89
N LEU A 102 -14.17 4.68 -15.12
CA LEU A 102 -13.00 4.35 -15.95
C LEU A 102 -12.17 5.58 -16.28
N LYS A 103 -12.81 6.69 -16.65
CA LYS A 103 -12.11 7.96 -16.92
C LYS A 103 -11.41 8.48 -15.68
N LEU A 104 -12.06 8.41 -14.52
CA LEU A 104 -11.51 8.85 -13.25
C LEU A 104 -10.29 8.00 -12.84
N LEU A 105 -10.43 6.67 -12.91
CA LEU A 105 -9.33 5.73 -12.70
C LEU A 105 -8.14 6.06 -13.60
N ARG A 106 -8.37 6.20 -14.92
CA ARG A 106 -7.33 6.57 -15.88
C ARG A 106 -6.65 7.88 -15.47
N SER A 107 -7.44 8.90 -15.14
CA SER A 107 -6.92 10.21 -14.71
C SER A 107 -6.04 10.10 -13.47
N TYR A 108 -6.42 9.28 -12.49
CA TYR A 108 -5.62 9.08 -11.28
C TYR A 108 -4.27 8.41 -11.57
N LEU A 109 -4.27 7.37 -12.40
CA LEU A 109 -3.05 6.64 -12.78
C LEU A 109 -2.13 7.53 -13.63
N ASP A 110 -2.68 8.24 -14.62
CA ASP A 110 -1.94 9.16 -15.50
C ASP A 110 -1.31 10.30 -14.68
N ASN A 111 -2.07 10.92 -13.78
CA ASN A 111 -1.55 12.00 -12.93
C ASN A 111 -0.45 11.52 -12.00
N MET A 112 -0.54 10.28 -11.48
CA MET A 112 0.53 9.74 -10.66
C MET A 112 1.82 9.55 -11.47
N ILE A 113 1.73 9.07 -12.71
CA ILE A 113 2.88 8.99 -13.62
C ILE A 113 3.47 10.38 -13.89
N ILE A 114 2.63 11.39 -14.13
CA ILE A 114 3.09 12.77 -14.39
C ILE A 114 3.81 13.36 -13.16
N VAL A 115 3.33 13.08 -11.95
CA VAL A 115 3.98 13.57 -10.72
C VAL A 115 5.36 12.95 -10.54
N VAL A 116 5.50 11.63 -10.74
CA VAL A 116 6.77 10.95 -10.51
C VAL A 116 7.74 11.06 -11.70
N TYR A 117 7.22 11.08 -12.93
CA TYR A 117 7.99 11.17 -14.16
C TYR A 117 7.41 12.22 -15.13
N PRO A 118 7.52 13.53 -14.83
CA PRO A 118 6.94 14.58 -15.66
C PRO A 118 7.45 14.59 -17.11
N ASN A 119 8.66 14.06 -17.33
CA ASN A 119 9.31 14.04 -18.64
C ASN A 119 9.14 12.70 -19.39
N TRP A 120 8.42 11.72 -18.83
CA TRP A 120 8.25 10.42 -19.49
C TRP A 120 7.10 10.44 -20.50
N LYS A 121 7.43 10.86 -21.73
CA LYS A 121 6.48 11.01 -22.85
C LYS A 121 5.66 9.73 -23.14
N GLU A 122 6.26 8.56 -22.96
CA GLU A 122 5.64 7.27 -23.23
C GLU A 122 4.89 6.67 -22.02
N GLY A 123 4.75 7.41 -20.92
CA GLY A 123 4.14 6.91 -19.69
C GLY A 123 2.69 6.44 -19.86
N ASN A 124 1.88 7.26 -20.51
CA ASN A 124 0.47 6.95 -20.76
C ASN A 124 0.32 5.74 -21.72
N LYS A 125 1.19 5.66 -22.73
CA LYS A 125 1.21 4.53 -23.66
C LYS A 125 1.56 3.24 -22.95
N TRP A 126 2.60 3.26 -22.11
CA TRP A 126 2.97 2.10 -21.30
C TRP A 126 1.82 1.68 -20.37
N LEU A 127 1.14 2.62 -19.72
CA LEU A 127 0.01 2.31 -18.86
C LEU A 127 -1.11 1.63 -19.65
N GLU A 128 -1.47 2.16 -20.81
CA GLU A 128 -2.54 1.63 -21.67
C GLU A 128 -2.21 0.22 -22.17
N ASP A 129 -1.01 0.02 -22.75
CA ASP A 129 -0.56 -1.28 -23.25
C ASP A 129 -0.55 -2.34 -22.13
N ASN A 130 -0.09 -1.97 -20.94
CA ASN A 130 0.03 -2.90 -19.82
C ASN A 130 -1.32 -3.18 -19.15
N ALA A 131 -2.19 -2.18 -19.03
CA ALA A 131 -3.55 -2.34 -18.54
C ALA A 131 -4.36 -3.28 -19.45
N LEU A 132 -4.28 -3.10 -20.78
CA LEU A 132 -4.96 -3.97 -21.75
C LEU A 132 -4.44 -5.41 -21.70
N SER A 133 -3.14 -5.60 -21.45
CA SER A 133 -2.55 -6.94 -21.33
C SER A 133 -2.95 -7.69 -20.05
N LEU A 134 -3.51 -6.99 -19.05
CA LEU A 134 -3.95 -7.56 -17.78
C LEU A 134 -5.43 -7.93 -17.89
N SER A 135 -5.72 -9.12 -18.42
CA SER A 135 -7.09 -9.66 -18.52
C SER A 135 -7.60 -10.30 -17.22
N ARG A 136 -6.70 -10.59 -16.27
CA ARG A 136 -6.95 -11.22 -14.96
C ARG A 136 -5.99 -10.65 -13.91
N SER A 137 -6.02 -11.22 -12.70
CA SER A 137 -5.02 -10.94 -11.66
C SER A 137 -3.59 -11.05 -12.20
N GLY A 138 -2.78 -10.02 -11.98
CA GLY A 138 -1.40 -9.99 -12.45
C GLY A 138 -0.70 -8.66 -12.18
N SER A 139 0.59 -8.61 -12.52
CA SER A 139 1.40 -7.40 -12.40
C SER A 139 2.26 -7.16 -13.63
N ARG A 140 2.56 -5.90 -13.90
CA ARG A 140 3.55 -5.45 -14.89
C ARG A 140 4.51 -4.51 -14.20
N THR A 141 5.81 -4.75 -14.37
CA THR A 141 6.85 -3.95 -13.75
C THR A 141 7.76 -3.37 -14.83
N LYS A 142 8.16 -2.12 -14.64
CA LYS A 142 9.20 -1.45 -15.41
C LYS A 142 10.15 -0.75 -14.46
N ILE A 143 11.43 -0.75 -14.77
CA ILE A 143 12.43 0.05 -14.06
C ILE A 143 12.72 1.27 -14.92
N LEU A 144 12.62 2.46 -14.32
CA LEU A 144 12.89 3.75 -14.96
C LEU A 144 13.76 4.56 -14.00
N ASN A 145 14.96 4.96 -14.41
CA ASN A 145 15.89 5.72 -13.57
C ASN A 145 16.05 5.12 -12.16
N ASP A 146 16.28 3.81 -12.08
CA ASP A 146 16.40 3.02 -10.85
C ASP A 146 15.15 2.94 -9.95
N ILE A 147 14.05 3.58 -10.34
CA ILE A 147 12.77 3.49 -9.65
C ILE A 147 11.90 2.41 -10.30
N LYS A 148 11.38 1.52 -9.48
CA LYS A 148 10.48 0.43 -9.88
C LYS A 148 9.06 0.96 -9.98
N LEU A 149 8.49 0.90 -11.18
CA LEU A 149 7.09 1.14 -11.46
C LEU A 149 6.36 -0.20 -11.59
N THR A 150 5.34 -0.43 -10.76
CA THR A 150 4.54 -1.67 -10.81
C THR A 150 3.06 -1.35 -10.94
N LEU A 151 2.46 -1.80 -12.05
CA LEU A 151 1.01 -1.86 -12.23
C LEU A 151 0.49 -3.22 -11.77
N VAL A 152 -0.57 -3.24 -10.97
CA VAL A 152 -1.19 -4.47 -10.47
C VAL A 152 -2.70 -4.44 -10.73
N LEU A 153 -3.21 -5.55 -11.22
CA LEU A 153 -4.63 -5.89 -11.24
C LEU A 153 -4.84 -7.09 -10.31
N SER A 154 -5.86 -7.03 -9.46
CA SER A 154 -6.17 -8.11 -8.54
C SER A 154 -7.67 -8.36 -8.50
N GLU A 155 -8.10 -9.60 -8.76
CA GLU A 155 -9.52 -9.97 -8.75
C GLU A 155 -10.03 -10.22 -7.33
N LYS A 156 -9.18 -10.73 -6.42
CA LYS A 156 -9.57 -11.12 -5.06
C LYS A 156 -9.90 -9.95 -4.12
N PRO A 157 -9.49 -8.71 -4.38
CA PRO A 157 -10.12 -7.50 -3.84
C PRO A 157 -10.81 -6.64 -4.90
N MET A 158 -10.92 -7.11 -6.16
CA MET A 158 -11.30 -6.33 -7.33
C MET A 158 -10.63 -4.95 -7.32
N SER A 159 -9.31 -4.88 -7.50
CA SER A 159 -8.56 -3.62 -7.44
C SER A 159 -7.56 -3.49 -8.57
N MET A 160 -7.34 -2.26 -9.01
CA MET A 160 -6.21 -1.89 -9.86
C MET A 160 -5.37 -0.84 -9.15
N GLY A 161 -4.06 -0.88 -9.31
CA GLY A 161 -3.24 0.21 -8.80
C GLY A 161 -1.84 0.25 -9.37
N LEU A 162 -1.18 1.35 -9.09
CA LEU A 162 0.15 1.68 -9.56
C LEU A 162 1.03 2.04 -8.36
N ALA A 163 2.23 1.49 -8.29
CA ALA A 163 3.22 1.86 -7.29
C ALA A 163 4.56 2.25 -7.91
N PHE A 164 5.21 3.20 -7.26
CA PHE A 164 6.59 3.62 -7.46
C PHE A 164 7.33 3.24 -6.19
N GLY A 165 8.20 2.23 -6.28
CA GLY A 165 8.66 1.47 -5.12
C GLY A 165 8.19 0.01 -5.14
N ASP A 166 8.41 -0.70 -4.03
CA ASP A 166 7.95 -2.08 -3.88
C ASP A 166 6.46 -2.19 -3.52
N TRP A 167 5.65 -2.79 -4.42
CA TRP A 167 4.20 -2.95 -4.27
C TRP A 167 3.76 -3.81 -3.07
N ILE A 168 4.53 -4.84 -2.73
CA ILE A 168 4.12 -5.97 -1.86
C ILE A 168 4.08 -5.60 -0.38
N LYS A 169 4.78 -4.54 0.04
CA LYS A 169 5.13 -4.32 1.45
C LYS A 169 4.40 -3.16 2.12
N LEU A 170 3.37 -2.58 1.49
CA LEU A 170 2.53 -1.56 2.13
C LEU A 170 1.33 -2.20 2.87
N PRO A 171 0.84 -1.59 3.97
CA PRO A 171 -0.35 -2.08 4.68
C PRO A 171 -1.55 -2.23 3.74
N LYS A 172 -2.36 -3.25 3.98
CA LYS A 172 -3.61 -3.48 3.25
C LYS A 172 -4.75 -2.77 3.98
N TYR A 173 -5.66 -2.18 3.20
CA TYR A 173 -6.92 -1.70 3.74
C TYR A 173 -7.85 -2.87 3.98
N ASP A 174 -8.31 -3.01 5.22
CA ASP A 174 -9.41 -3.88 5.60
C ASP A 174 -10.72 -3.12 5.36
N SER A 175 -11.45 -3.50 4.29
CA SER A 175 -12.72 -2.86 3.94
C SER A 175 -13.85 -3.16 4.90
N GLU A 176 -13.78 -4.27 5.64
CA GLU A 176 -14.80 -4.66 6.61
C GLU A 176 -14.68 -3.81 7.88
N ASN A 177 -13.44 -3.58 8.32
CA ASN A 177 -13.15 -2.83 9.55
C ASN A 177 -12.77 -1.36 9.29
N GLN A 178 -12.77 -0.92 8.03
CA GLN A 178 -12.32 0.40 7.59
C GLN A 178 -10.96 0.80 8.19
N SER A 179 -10.06 -0.18 8.35
CA SER A 179 -8.80 -0.02 9.09
C SER A 179 -7.62 -0.58 8.31
N TRP A 180 -6.41 -0.15 8.67
CA TRP A 180 -5.17 -0.56 7.98
C TRP A 180 -4.49 -1.69 8.74
N LYS A 181 -4.16 -2.79 8.05
CA LYS A 181 -3.43 -3.91 8.63
C LYS A 181 -2.07 -4.08 7.95
N LEU A 182 -1.01 -4.18 8.74
CA LEU A 182 0.29 -4.66 8.27
C LEU A 182 0.15 -6.14 7.87
N ASN A 183 0.83 -6.54 6.79
CA ASN A 183 0.94 -7.96 6.46
C ASN A 183 1.83 -8.60 7.53
N ASN A 184 1.24 -9.37 8.45
CA ASN A 184 1.97 -10.35 9.25
C ASN A 184 2.31 -11.57 8.38
#